data_AF-A0A522DEK5-F1
#
_entry.id   AF-A0A522DEK5-F1
#
_cell.length_a   1.000
_cell.length_b   1.000
_cell.length_c   1.000
_cell.angle_alpha   90.00
_cell.angle_beta   90.00
_cell.angle_gamma   90.00
#
_symmetry.space_group_name_H-M   'P 1'
#
loop_
_entity.id
_entity.type
_entity.pdbx_description
1 polymer ?
#
loop_
_entity_poly.entity_id
_entity_poly.type
_entity_poly.pdbx_seq_one_letter_code
_entity_poly.pdbx_strand_id
1 'polypeptide(L)'
;MAAMKPKAKPVKDSREEAVLEVARKHLLGAKIINVRYMTAGEAAEFGWDNCPVVFELDSGAFYWPSRDDEGNDAGALHGSYAGSPITLPVLRRRR
;
A
#
# COMPACT_ATOMS: atom_id res chain seq x y z
N MET A 1 -42.86 -7.65 30.92
CA MET A 1 -41.78 -8.24 30.11
C MET A 1 -41.47 -7.30 28.96
N ALA A 2 -40.33 -6.62 28.97
CA ALA A 2 -39.93 -5.72 27.89
C ALA A 2 -39.06 -6.47 26.89
N ALA A 3 -39.50 -6.58 25.64
CA ALA A 3 -38.72 -7.16 24.56
C ALA A 3 -37.59 -6.19 24.17
N MET A 4 -36.34 -6.61 24.39
CA MET A 4 -35.16 -5.91 23.91
C MET A 4 -35.10 -6.06 22.39
N LYS A 5 -35.23 -4.95 21.65
CA LYS A 5 -35.09 -4.93 20.18
C LYS A 5 -33.67 -5.38 19.78
N PRO A 6 -33.51 -6.11 18.66
CA PRO A 6 -32.20 -6.54 18.20
C PRO A 6 -31.35 -5.31 17.82
N LYS A 7 -30.12 -5.25 18.34
CA LYS A 7 -29.13 -4.23 17.94
C LYS A 7 -28.83 -4.41 16.46
N ALA A 8 -29.04 -3.36 15.66
CA ALA A 8 -28.67 -3.34 14.25
C ALA A 8 -27.17 -3.64 14.11
N LYS A 9 -26.82 -4.63 13.28
CA LYS A 9 -25.43 -4.90 12.91
C LYS A 9 -24.91 -3.67 12.15
N PRO A 10 -23.68 -3.20 12.41
CA PRO A 10 -23.11 -2.10 11.64
C PRO A 10 -23.05 -2.53 10.17
N VAL A 11 -23.65 -1.73 9.30
CA VAL A 11 -23.54 -1.92 7.84
C VAL A 11 -22.12 -1.53 7.49
N LYS A 12 -21.21 -2.51 7.44
CA LYS A 12 -19.89 -2.34 6.84
C LYS A 12 -20.10 -1.87 5.39
N ASP A 13 -19.42 -0.80 4.99
CA ASP A 13 -19.43 -0.37 3.59
C ASP A 13 -18.89 -1.52 2.74
N SER A 14 -19.73 -2.08 1.88
CA SER A 14 -19.41 -3.30 1.13
C SER A 14 -18.21 -3.11 0.20
N ARG A 15 -17.91 -1.86 -0.18
CA ARG A 15 -16.76 -1.51 -1.03
C ARG A 15 -15.45 -1.64 -0.27
N GLU A 16 -15.38 -1.14 0.95
CA GLU A 16 -14.18 -1.24 1.78
C GLU A 16 -13.84 -2.71 2.04
N GLU A 17 -14.84 -3.52 2.41
CA GLU A 17 -14.60 -4.95 2.66
C GLU A 17 -14.13 -5.69 1.41
N ALA A 18 -14.67 -5.37 0.23
CA ALA A 18 -14.23 -5.96 -1.02
C ALA A 18 -12.75 -5.62 -1.33
N VAL A 19 -12.33 -4.38 -1.10
CA VAL A 19 -10.92 -3.98 -1.27
C VAL A 19 -10.04 -4.69 -0.24
N LEU A 20 -10.49 -4.78 1.02
CA LEU A 20 -9.75 -5.48 2.08
C LEU A 20 -9.63 -6.98 1.79
N GLU A 21 -10.62 -7.62 1.18
CA GLU A 21 -10.55 -9.02 0.77
C GLU A 21 -9.43 -9.24 -0.25
N VAL A 22 -9.35 -8.38 -1.27
CA VAL A 22 -8.26 -8.42 -2.27
C VAL A 22 -6.91 -8.15 -1.61
N ALA A 23 -6.80 -7.11 -0.78
CA ALA A 23 -5.55 -6.79 -0.10
C ALA A 23 -5.07 -7.94 0.78
N ARG A 24 -5.96 -8.55 1.57
CA ARG A 24 -5.63 -9.70 2.43
C ARG A 24 -5.16 -10.90 1.63
N LYS A 25 -5.83 -11.21 0.51
CA LYS A 25 -5.48 -12.33 -0.36
C LYS A 25 -4.05 -12.22 -0.90
N HIS A 26 -3.59 -11.01 -1.20
CA HIS A 26 -2.27 -10.79 -1.80
C HIS A 26 -1.16 -10.50 -0.78
N LEU A 27 -1.49 -9.86 0.35
CA LEU A 27 -0.49 -9.34 1.30
C LEU A 27 -0.36 -10.15 2.59
N LEU A 28 -1.42 -10.77 3.10
CA LEU A 28 -1.34 -11.46 4.40
C LEU A 28 -0.51 -12.73 4.29
N GLY A 29 0.51 -12.82 5.15
CA GLY A 29 1.44 -13.96 5.19
C GLY A 29 2.47 -13.96 4.06
N ALA A 30 2.39 -13.03 3.11
CA ALA A 30 3.39 -12.90 2.07
C ALA A 30 4.73 -12.45 2.65
N LYS A 31 5.81 -13.04 2.17
CA LYS A 31 7.16 -12.66 2.58
C LYS A 31 7.70 -11.59 1.63
N ILE A 32 8.11 -10.45 2.18
CA ILE A 32 8.93 -9.50 1.44
C ILE A 32 10.33 -10.12 1.27
N ILE A 33 10.74 -10.36 0.03
CA ILE A 33 12.02 -11.01 -0.31
C ILE A 33 13.07 -10.01 -0.83
N ASN A 34 12.65 -8.82 -1.25
CA ASN A 34 13.54 -7.77 -1.72
C ASN A 34 12.93 -6.38 -1.46
N VAL A 35 13.78 -5.40 -1.17
CA VAL A 35 13.39 -3.99 -0.97
C VAL A 35 14.45 -3.10 -1.61
N ARG A 36 14.03 -2.20 -2.50
CA ARG A 36 14.90 -1.25 -3.17
C ARG A 36 14.16 0.03 -3.50
N TYR A 37 14.87 1.06 -3.92
CA TYR A 37 14.23 2.17 -4.60
C TYR A 37 13.88 1.80 -6.04
N MET A 38 12.78 2.36 -6.54
CA MET A 38 12.47 2.39 -7.96
C MET A 38 13.64 3.04 -8.71
N THR A 39 13.97 2.49 -9.87
CA THR A 39 15.00 3.06 -10.76
C THR A 39 14.42 4.25 -11.53
N ALA A 40 15.29 5.10 -12.07
CA ALA A 40 14.85 6.21 -12.93
C ALA A 40 14.18 5.71 -14.23
N GLY A 41 14.60 4.55 -14.74
CA GLY A 41 13.98 3.92 -15.92
C GLY A 41 12.56 3.48 -15.64
N GLU A 42 12.33 2.73 -14.56
CA GLU A 42 10.98 2.31 -14.13
C GLU A 42 10.08 3.51 -13.85
N ALA A 43 10.58 4.53 -13.13
CA ALA A 43 9.80 5.74 -12.88
C ALA A 43 9.40 6.44 -14.19
N ALA A 44 10.29 6.47 -15.19
CA ALA A 44 9.99 7.04 -16.49
C ALA A 44 8.91 6.27 -17.27
N GLU A 45 8.79 4.94 -17.08
CA GLU A 45 7.70 4.14 -17.67
C GLU A 45 6.33 4.56 -17.14
N PHE A 46 6.25 5.02 -15.88
CA PHE A 46 5.04 5.60 -15.29
C PHE A 46 4.89 7.12 -15.57
N GLY A 47 5.86 7.74 -16.24
CA GLY A 47 5.92 9.20 -16.41
C GLY A 47 6.21 9.96 -15.09
N TRP A 48 6.80 9.29 -14.10
CA TRP A 48 7.11 9.85 -12.79
C TRP A 48 8.51 10.48 -12.76
N ASP A 49 8.64 11.58 -12.03
CA ASP A 49 9.92 12.26 -11.78
C ASP A 49 10.58 11.80 -10.46
N ASN A 50 9.81 11.14 -9.60
CA ASN A 50 10.25 10.66 -8.30
C ASN A 50 10.22 9.14 -8.23
N CYS A 51 11.04 8.58 -7.35
CA CYS A 51 11.21 7.15 -7.18
C CYS A 51 10.80 6.76 -5.74
N PRO A 52 9.75 5.96 -5.55
CA PRO A 52 9.38 5.44 -4.24
C PRO A 52 10.22 4.21 -3.88
N VAL A 53 10.04 3.72 -2.64
CA VAL A 53 10.47 2.37 -2.28
C VAL A 53 9.57 1.34 -2.97
N VAL A 54 10.18 0.30 -3.50
CA VAL A 54 9.54 -0.86 -4.12
C VAL A 54 9.90 -2.08 -3.29
N PHE A 55 8.93 -2.96 -3.06
CA PHE A 55 9.17 -4.27 -2.45
C PHE A 55 8.62 -5.40 -3.31
N GLU A 56 9.33 -6.52 -3.29
CA GLU A 56 9.00 -7.74 -4.00
C GLU A 56 8.55 -8.80 -2.98
N LEU A 57 7.43 -9.45 -3.29
CA LEU A 57 6.92 -10.57 -2.52
C LEU A 57 7.45 -11.89 -3.05
N ASP A 58 7.46 -12.92 -2.21
CA ASP A 58 7.78 -14.31 -2.58
C ASP A 58 6.92 -14.90 -3.71
N SER A 59 5.75 -14.31 -3.97
CA SER A 59 4.90 -14.61 -5.13
C SER A 59 5.40 -14.03 -6.46
N GLY A 60 6.44 -13.19 -6.43
CA GLY A 60 6.94 -12.41 -7.57
C GLY A 60 6.17 -11.10 -7.83
N ALA A 61 5.19 -10.76 -6.98
CA ALA A 61 4.49 -9.49 -7.07
C ALA A 61 5.34 -8.32 -6.55
N PHE A 62 5.22 -7.16 -7.21
CA PHE A 62 5.87 -5.92 -6.79
C PHE A 62 4.83 -4.91 -6.31
N TYR A 63 5.20 -4.14 -5.28
CA TYR A 63 4.36 -3.08 -4.73
C TYR A 63 5.17 -1.81 -4.49
N TRP A 64 4.53 -0.68 -4.74
CA TRP A 64 5.08 0.64 -4.53
C TRP A 64 3.96 1.65 -4.25
N PRO A 65 4.18 2.66 -3.41
CA PRO A 65 3.22 3.74 -3.20
C PRO A 65 3.22 4.74 -4.37
N SER A 66 2.02 5.10 -4.83
CA SER A 66 1.75 6.28 -5.65
C SER A 66 1.30 7.45 -4.77
N ARG A 67 1.27 8.69 -5.32
CA ARG A 67 0.75 9.86 -4.59
C ARG A 67 -0.74 9.76 -4.31
N ASP A 68 -1.48 9.17 -5.24
CA ASP A 68 -2.94 9.02 -5.21
C ASP A 68 -3.38 7.69 -5.84
N ASP A 69 -4.69 7.45 -5.87
CA ASP A 69 -5.32 6.25 -6.41
C ASP A 69 -5.43 6.22 -7.95
N GLU A 70 -5.13 7.33 -8.62
CA GLU A 70 -4.97 7.39 -10.08
C GLU A 70 -3.61 6.84 -10.55
N GLY A 71 -2.64 6.77 -9.63
CA GLY A 71 -1.27 6.36 -9.95
C GLY A 71 -0.39 7.53 -10.38
N ASN A 72 -0.68 8.76 -9.94
CA ASN A 72 0.18 9.90 -10.22
C ASN A 72 1.40 9.92 -9.29
N ASP A 73 2.59 10.08 -9.86
CA ASP A 73 3.89 10.26 -9.18
C ASP A 73 4.20 9.26 -8.04
N ALA A 74 5.41 9.34 -7.49
CA ALA A 74 5.79 8.53 -6.35
C ALA A 74 5.11 8.99 -5.05
N GLY A 75 4.69 8.03 -4.22
CA GLY A 75 4.26 8.25 -2.84
C GLY A 75 5.36 7.93 -1.81
N ALA A 76 5.32 8.56 -0.64
CA ALA A 76 6.15 8.14 0.49
C ALA A 76 5.53 6.90 1.16
N LEU A 77 6.36 6.00 1.70
CA LEU A 77 5.87 4.90 2.53
C LEU A 77 6.05 5.24 4.01
N HIS A 78 4.94 5.33 4.72
CA HIS A 78 4.91 5.54 6.16
C HIS A 78 4.67 4.22 6.89
N GLY A 79 5.38 4.02 7.99
CA GLY A 79 5.21 2.87 8.87
C GLY A 79 5.52 3.22 10.31
N SER A 80 5.47 2.21 11.17
CA SER A 80 5.96 2.32 12.54
C SER A 80 6.61 1.02 12.97
N TYR A 81 7.64 1.12 13.81
CA TYR A 81 8.31 -0.02 14.40
C TYR A 81 8.58 0.25 15.86
N ALA A 82 8.13 -0.65 16.74
CA ALA A 82 8.24 -0.51 18.20
C ALA A 82 7.75 0.86 18.72
N GLY A 83 6.67 1.39 18.12
CA GLY A 83 6.07 2.69 18.50
C GLY A 83 6.76 3.92 17.92
N SER A 84 7.87 3.77 17.19
CA SER A 84 8.53 4.87 16.49
C SER A 84 8.05 4.98 15.04
N PRO A 85 7.77 6.19 14.53
CA PRO A 85 7.40 6.37 13.13
C PRO A 85 8.61 6.12 12.22
N ILE A 86 8.36 5.50 11.07
CA ILE A 86 9.30 5.32 9.98
C ILE A 86 8.73 6.04 8.77
N THR A 87 9.57 6.81 8.09
CA THR A 87 9.23 7.42 6.80
C THR A 87 10.29 7.02 5.80
N LEU A 88 9.86 6.37 4.72
CA LEU A 88 10.69 6.11 3.56
C LEU A 88 10.30 7.13 2.48
N PRO A 89 11.13 8.18 2.26
CA PRO A 89 10.78 9.27 1.38
C PRO A 89 10.92 8.87 -0.09
N VAL A 90 10.28 9.66 -0.95
CA VAL A 90 10.52 9.61 -2.39
C VAL A 90 11.87 10.24 -2.73
N LEU A 91 12.56 9.69 -3.72
CA LEU A 91 13.81 10.25 -4.21
C LEU A 91 13.65 10.81 -5.61
N ARG A 92 14.15 12.02 -5.83
CA ARG A 92 14.36 12.52 -7.18
C ARG A 92 15.73 12.03 -7.67
N ARG A 93 15.73 11.02 -8.53
CA ARG A 93 16.97 10.57 -9.18
C ARG A 93 17.20 11.44 -10.41
N ARG A 94 18.39 12.03 -10.53
CA ARG A 94 18.76 12.75 -11.76
C ARG A 94 18.75 11.73 -12.91
N ARG A 95 17.99 12.02 -13.96
CA ARG A 95 17.97 11.26 -15.20
C ARG A 95 19.31 11.37 -15.92
#